data_AF-A0A380FP26-F1
#
_entry.id   AF-A0A380FP26-F1
#
_cell.length_a   1.000
_cell.length_b   1.000
_cell.length_c   1.000
_cell.angle_alpha   90.00
_cell.angle_beta   90.00
_cell.angle_gamma   90.00
#
_symmetry.space_group_name_H-M   'P 1'
#
loop_
_entity.id
_entity.type
_entity.pdbx_description
1 polymer ?
#
loop_
_entity_poly.entity_id
_entity_poly.type
_entity_poly.pdbx_seq_one_letter_code
_entity_poly.pdbx_strand_id
1 'polypeptide(L)'
;MDTLAVDVNDLLSEQSQAGWQGLPNGAKIGHLHLKTVDISKAYQFYVEQLGLELVSTLPNALFMSTKHYHHHIAANTWQSSILRTENNATLGLTSIDIYKPNTDYTRLLSPEGFNITIHSDKSSVPG
;
A
#
# COMPACT_ATOMS: atom_id res chain seq x y z
N MET A 1 5.67 20.35 -16.61
CA MET A 1 5.86 20.00 -15.19
C MET A 1 7.21 19.31 -15.14
N ASP A 2 8.23 19.99 -14.64
CA ASP A 2 9.58 19.44 -14.61
C ASP A 2 9.74 18.51 -13.41
N THR A 3 10.45 17.40 -13.60
CA THR A 3 10.90 16.52 -12.50
C THR A 3 12.21 17.03 -11.93
N LEU A 4 12.17 18.22 -11.33
CA LEU A 4 13.30 18.74 -10.56
C LEU A 4 13.44 17.94 -9.26
N ALA A 5 14.68 17.76 -8.81
CA ALA A 5 14.94 17.12 -7.53
C ALA A 5 14.34 17.97 -6.39
N VAL A 6 13.76 17.31 -5.39
CA VAL A 6 13.32 17.96 -4.15
C VAL A 6 14.54 18.43 -3.37
N ASP A 7 14.54 19.68 -2.90
CA ASP A 7 15.55 20.17 -1.97
C ASP A 7 15.28 19.58 -0.57
N VAL A 8 16.08 18.59 -0.21
CA VAL A 8 15.93 17.86 1.05
C VAL A 8 16.27 18.74 2.25
N ASN A 9 17.23 19.66 2.12
CA ASN A 9 17.65 20.49 3.25
C ASN A 9 16.59 21.54 3.58
N ASP A 10 16.01 22.14 2.54
CA ASP A 10 14.88 23.08 2.68
C ASP A 10 13.67 22.37 3.33
N LEU A 11 13.32 21.18 2.85
CA LEU A 11 12.22 20.39 3.41
C LEU A 11 12.46 20.01 4.89
N LEU A 12 13.68 19.68 5.26
CA LEU A 12 14.04 19.38 6.65
C LEU A 12 13.97 20.61 7.55
N SER A 13 14.11 21.81 7.01
CA SER A 13 13.98 23.06 7.78
C SER A 13 12.53 23.34 8.21
N GLU A 14 11.56 22.82 7.46
CA GLU A 14 10.12 22.90 7.74
C GLU A 14 9.64 21.84 8.75
N GLN A 15 10.54 21.03 9.32
CA GLN A 15 10.14 19.97 10.25
C GLN A 15 9.62 20.53 11.58
N SER A 16 8.56 19.91 12.11
CA SER A 16 8.07 20.20 13.46
C SER A 16 9.07 19.71 14.51
N GLN A 17 9.39 20.56 15.49
CA GLN A 17 10.18 20.18 16.67
C GLN A 17 9.43 19.19 17.58
N ALA A 18 8.10 19.07 17.45
CA ALA A 18 7.31 18.07 18.16
C ALA A 18 7.48 16.66 17.58
N GLY A 19 8.16 16.50 16.44
CA GLY A 19 8.29 15.22 15.74
C GLY A 19 6.96 14.74 15.13
N TRP A 20 6.92 13.46 14.73
CA TRP A 20 5.73 12.84 14.16
C TRP A 20 4.65 12.64 15.22
N GLN A 21 3.49 13.29 15.03
CA GLN A 21 2.35 13.23 15.94
C GLN A 21 1.23 12.30 15.45
N GLY A 22 1.50 11.48 14.41
CA GLY A 22 0.48 10.67 13.77
C GLY A 22 -0.24 11.38 12.62
N LEU A 23 -1.16 10.65 12.00
CA LEU A 23 -2.05 11.23 10.99
C LEU A 23 -3.13 12.11 11.67
N PRO A 24 -3.57 13.20 11.03
CA PRO A 24 -4.69 13.98 11.52
C PRO A 24 -5.97 13.14 11.68
N ASN A 25 -6.84 13.53 12.63
CA ASN A 25 -8.16 12.91 12.78
C ASN A 25 -8.95 13.00 11.46
N GLY A 26 -9.58 11.89 11.05
CA GLY A 26 -10.32 11.79 9.79
C GLY A 26 -9.45 11.69 8.54
N ALA A 27 -8.12 11.67 8.65
CA ALA A 27 -7.25 11.41 7.51
C ALA A 27 -7.50 10.01 6.95
N LYS A 28 -7.52 9.91 5.61
CA LYS A 28 -7.76 8.65 4.90
C LYS A 28 -6.62 8.40 3.91
N ILE A 29 -6.17 7.15 3.86
CA ILE A 29 -5.28 6.70 2.80
C ILE A 29 -6.14 6.50 1.55
N GLY A 30 -5.87 7.26 0.50
CA GLY A 30 -6.61 7.17 -0.76
C GLY A 30 -6.24 5.93 -1.57
N HIS A 31 -4.95 5.75 -1.82
CA HIS A 31 -4.43 4.60 -2.57
C HIS A 31 -2.98 4.27 -2.19
N LEU A 32 -2.56 3.04 -2.50
CA LEU A 32 -1.20 2.54 -2.34
C LEU A 32 -0.66 2.10 -3.71
N HIS A 33 0.56 2.52 -4.04
CA HIS A 33 1.29 2.03 -5.21
C HIS A 33 2.47 1.22 -4.74
N LEU A 34 2.48 -0.06 -5.08
CA LEU A 34 3.43 -1.04 -4.61
C LEU A 34 4.32 -1.51 -5.75
N LYS A 35 5.59 -1.76 -5.42
CA LYS A 35 6.46 -2.55 -6.29
C LYS A 35 6.26 -4.02 -5.95
N THR A 36 5.96 -4.84 -6.96
CA THR A 36 5.78 -6.27 -6.82
C THR A 36 6.92 -7.04 -7.46
N VAL A 37 7.09 -8.29 -7.05
CA VAL A 37 8.12 -9.18 -7.60
C VAL A 37 7.71 -9.78 -8.95
N ASP A 38 6.41 -9.95 -9.17
CA ASP A 38 5.84 -10.54 -10.37
C ASP A 38 4.36 -10.16 -10.49
N ILE A 39 3.92 -9.78 -11.69
CA ILE A 39 2.54 -9.33 -11.95
C ILE A 39 1.53 -10.46 -11.82
N SER A 40 1.89 -11.69 -12.19
CA SER A 40 0.98 -12.83 -12.10
C SER A 40 0.74 -13.20 -10.63
N LYS A 41 1.80 -13.18 -9.81
CA LYS A 41 1.67 -13.36 -8.36
C LYS A 41 0.85 -12.26 -7.71
N ALA A 42 1.05 -11.01 -8.12
CA ALA A 42 0.24 -9.90 -7.66
C ALA A 42 -1.24 -10.09 -8.04
N TYR A 43 -1.54 -10.53 -9.26
CA TYR A 43 -2.92 -10.81 -9.69
C TYR A 43 -3.56 -11.90 -8.83
N GLN A 44 -2.91 -13.06 -8.69
CA GLN A 44 -3.42 -14.18 -7.88
C GLN A 44 -3.71 -13.75 -6.44
N PHE A 45 -2.82 -12.95 -5.86
CA PHE A 45 -3.00 -12.48 -4.50
C PHE A 45 -4.07 -11.39 -4.38
N TYR A 46 -3.92 -10.26 -5.08
CA TYR A 46 -4.78 -9.08 -4.87
C TYR A 46 -6.17 -9.26 -5.48
N VAL A 47 -6.28 -9.96 -6.61
CA VAL A 47 -7.56 -10.17 -7.30
C VAL A 47 -8.21 -11.48 -6.84
N GLU A 48 -7.54 -12.62 -7.00
CA GLU A 48 -8.19 -13.92 -6.75
C GLU A 48 -8.36 -14.22 -5.27
N GLN A 49 -7.36 -13.90 -4.44
CA GLN A 49 -7.40 -14.19 -3.00
C GLN A 49 -8.05 -13.06 -2.18
N LEU A 50 -7.63 -11.81 -2.39
CA LEU A 50 -8.17 -10.65 -1.63
C LEU A 50 -9.54 -10.20 -2.16
N GLY A 51 -9.86 -10.50 -3.41
CA GLY A 51 -11.13 -10.12 -4.03
C GLY A 51 -11.19 -8.66 -4.46
N LEU A 52 -10.05 -8.01 -4.75
CA LEU A 52 -10.08 -6.73 -5.46
C LEU A 52 -10.43 -6.97 -6.93
N GLU A 53 -11.11 -6.00 -7.52
CA GLU A 53 -11.51 -5.99 -8.92
C GLU A 53 -10.48 -5.20 -9.72
N LEU A 54 -10.10 -5.74 -10.89
CA LEU A 54 -9.20 -5.08 -11.81
C LEU A 54 -9.89 -3.86 -12.45
N VAL A 55 -9.29 -2.69 -12.28
CA VAL A 55 -9.76 -1.42 -12.87
C VAL A 55 -9.08 -1.20 -14.24
N SER A 56 -7.77 -1.41 -14.30
CA SER A 56 -7.00 -1.26 -15.53
C SER A 56 -5.68 -2.03 -15.43
N THR A 57 -5.06 -2.24 -16.59
CA THR A 57 -3.70 -2.81 -16.71
C THR A 57 -2.84 -1.90 -17.57
N LEU A 58 -1.54 -1.93 -17.28
CA LEU A 58 -0.50 -1.41 -18.16
C LEU A 58 0.59 -2.48 -18.28
N PRO A 59 1.52 -2.37 -19.24
CA PRO A 59 2.70 -3.22 -19.26
C PRO A 59 3.36 -3.18 -17.87
N ASN A 60 3.47 -4.35 -17.26
CA ASN A 60 4.07 -4.53 -15.94
C ASN A 60 3.37 -3.79 -14.79
N ALA A 61 2.04 -3.56 -14.86
CA ALA A 61 1.27 -2.98 -13.77
C ALA A 61 -0.21 -3.40 -13.73
N LEU A 62 -0.75 -3.54 -12.52
CA LEU A 62 -2.16 -3.76 -12.21
C LEU A 62 -2.71 -2.61 -11.36
N PHE A 63 -3.95 -2.22 -11.60
CA PHE A 63 -4.67 -1.20 -10.83
C PHE A 63 -6.00 -1.80 -10.36
N MET A 64 -6.25 -1.82 -9.05
CA MET A 64 -7.31 -2.64 -8.45
C MET A 64 -8.11 -1.88 -7.38
N SER A 65 -9.41 -2.18 -7.25
CA SER A 65 -10.33 -1.53 -6.28
C SER A 65 -11.46 -2.47 -5.82
N THR A 66 -12.35 -2.03 -4.94
CA THR A 66 -13.53 -2.83 -4.50
C THR A 66 -14.86 -2.35 -5.09
N LYS A 67 -14.85 -1.30 -5.92
CA LYS A 67 -16.05 -0.65 -6.52
C LYS A 67 -15.76 0.05 -7.85
N HIS A 68 -14.75 -0.41 -8.59
CA HIS A 68 -14.30 0.20 -9.85
C HIS A 68 -13.99 1.72 -9.80
N TYR A 69 -13.68 2.29 -8.63
CA TYR A 69 -13.24 3.68 -8.49
C TYR A 69 -11.71 3.74 -8.52
N HIS A 70 -11.12 4.55 -9.42
CA HIS A 70 -9.76 5.14 -9.46
C HIS A 70 -8.55 4.39 -8.84
N HIS A 71 -8.66 3.08 -8.59
CA HIS A 71 -7.80 2.17 -7.81
C HIS A 71 -7.55 2.53 -6.33
N HIS A 72 -7.58 1.51 -5.47
CA HIS A 72 -7.12 1.56 -4.08
C HIS A 72 -5.70 1.01 -3.96
N ILE A 73 -5.37 -0.04 -4.71
CA ILE A 73 -4.02 -0.63 -4.76
C ILE A 73 -3.59 -0.75 -6.21
N ALA A 74 -2.40 -0.24 -6.51
CA ALA A 74 -1.68 -0.50 -7.74
C ALA A 74 -0.42 -1.31 -7.43
N ALA A 75 -0.10 -2.29 -8.27
CA ALA A 75 1.10 -3.11 -8.14
C ALA A 75 1.84 -3.14 -9.48
N ASN A 76 3.14 -2.83 -9.48
CA ASN A 76 3.96 -2.79 -10.70
C ASN A 76 5.36 -3.36 -10.48
N THR A 77 6.05 -3.74 -11.56
CA THR A 77 7.47 -4.16 -11.49
C THR A 77 8.42 -3.08 -12.00
N TRP A 78 7.96 -1.82 -12.07
CA TRP A 78 8.79 -0.72 -12.56
C TRP A 78 9.92 -0.42 -11.57
N GLN A 79 11.12 -0.19 -12.09
CA GLN A 79 12.34 0.10 -11.34
C GLN A 79 12.86 -1.05 -10.46
N SER A 80 12.03 -2.02 -10.07
CA SER A 80 12.45 -3.23 -9.35
C SER A 80 11.37 -4.30 -9.38
N SER A 81 11.81 -5.55 -9.45
CA SER A 81 11.01 -6.78 -9.28
C SER A 81 11.64 -7.72 -8.25
N ILE A 82 12.44 -7.18 -7.32
CA ILE A 82 13.18 -7.96 -6.33
C ILE A 82 12.39 -7.99 -5.02
N LEU A 83 12.27 -9.17 -4.43
CA LEU A 83 11.63 -9.34 -3.12
C LEU A 83 12.41 -8.57 -2.05
N ARG A 84 11.71 -7.78 -1.23
CA ARG A 84 12.31 -7.20 -0.03
C ARG A 84 12.49 -8.30 1.01
N THR A 85 13.74 -8.59 1.35
CA THR A 85 14.12 -9.52 2.42
C THR A 85 14.52 -8.75 3.66
N GLU A 86 14.59 -9.44 4.81
CA GLU A 86 14.98 -8.83 6.09
C GLU A 86 14.14 -7.57 6.42
N ASN A 87 12.82 -7.66 6.22
CA ASN A 87 11.89 -6.53 6.35
C ASN A 87 11.92 -5.84 7.73
N ASN A 88 12.35 -6.55 8.77
CA ASN A 88 12.51 -6.02 10.12
C ASN A 88 13.82 -5.24 10.32
N ALA A 89 14.79 -5.39 9.40
CA ALA A 89 16.10 -4.74 9.46
C ALA A 89 16.30 -3.69 8.36
N THR A 90 15.28 -3.45 7.52
CA THR A 90 15.35 -2.50 6.40
C THR A 90 14.20 -1.50 6.43
N LEU A 91 14.44 -0.30 5.87
CA LEU A 91 13.41 0.73 5.75
C LEU A 91 12.35 0.34 4.71
N GLY A 92 11.09 0.68 4.97
CA GLY A 92 9.99 0.47 4.04
C GLY A 92 8.66 0.16 4.74
N LEU A 93 7.62 -0.11 3.93
CA LEU A 93 6.30 -0.50 4.41
C LEU A 93 6.35 -1.83 5.17
N THR A 94 5.82 -1.87 6.39
CA THR A 94 5.88 -3.02 7.30
C THR A 94 4.61 -3.88 7.27
N SER A 95 3.44 -3.24 7.19
CA SER A 95 2.14 -3.90 7.09
C SER A 95 1.07 -2.97 6.51
N ILE A 96 -0.03 -3.57 6.07
CA ILE A 96 -1.27 -2.88 5.70
C ILE A 96 -2.42 -3.53 6.48
N ASP A 97 -3.27 -2.71 7.10
CA ASP A 97 -4.52 -3.18 7.69
C ASP A 97 -5.69 -2.71 6.82
N ILE A 98 -6.54 -3.66 6.41
CA ILE A 98 -7.69 -3.46 5.55
C ILE A 98 -8.96 -3.73 6.36
N TYR A 99 -9.71 -2.66 6.59
CA TYR A 99 -11.05 -2.78 7.13
C TYR A 99 -12.02 -3.28 6.05
N LYS A 100 -12.71 -4.39 6.34
CA LYS A 100 -13.78 -4.95 5.53
C LYS A 100 -14.94 -5.36 6.44
N PRO A 101 -16.13 -4.75 6.34
CA PRO A 101 -17.28 -5.14 7.13
C PRO A 101 -17.63 -6.62 6.96
N ASN A 102 -18.09 -7.27 8.03
CA ASN A 102 -18.57 -8.66 8.03
C ASN A 102 -17.51 -9.69 7.57
N THR A 103 -16.23 -9.43 7.85
CA THR A 103 -15.13 -10.37 7.63
C THR A 103 -14.59 -10.89 8.96
N ASP A 104 -14.05 -12.10 8.94
CA ASP A 104 -13.20 -12.61 10.00
C ASP A 104 -11.81 -11.97 9.95
N TYR A 105 -11.14 -11.92 11.10
CA TYR A 105 -9.73 -11.52 11.17
C TYR A 105 -8.87 -12.50 10.38
N THR A 106 -8.08 -12.00 9.44
CA THR A 106 -7.12 -12.80 8.67
C THR A 106 -5.83 -12.02 8.48
N ARG A 107 -4.69 -12.69 8.58
CA ARG A 107 -3.37 -12.13 8.29
C ARG A 107 -2.71 -12.92 7.17
N LEU A 108 -2.34 -12.23 6.10
CA LEU A 108 -1.75 -12.80 4.89
C LEU A 108 -0.36 -12.20 4.67
N LEU A 109 0.56 -13.00 4.11
CA LEU A 109 1.83 -12.50 3.61
C LEU A 109 1.66 -12.12 2.14
N SER A 110 1.90 -10.84 1.82
CA SER A 110 1.83 -10.36 0.43
C SER A 110 2.98 -10.90 -0.43
N PRO A 111 2.85 -10.88 -1.77
CA PRO A 111 3.94 -11.22 -2.68
C PRO A 111 5.20 -10.36 -2.49
N GLU A 112 5.04 -9.15 -1.93
CA GLU A 112 6.10 -8.20 -1.61
C GLU A 112 6.79 -8.49 -0.26
N GLY A 113 6.27 -9.43 0.53
CA GLY A 113 6.88 -9.89 1.78
C GLY A 113 6.44 -9.13 3.03
N PHE A 114 5.48 -8.21 2.94
CA PHE A 114 4.89 -7.54 4.11
C PHE A 114 3.51 -8.13 4.47
N ASN A 115 3.07 -7.93 5.72
CA ASN A 115 1.80 -8.49 6.18
C ASN A 115 0.61 -7.63 5.77
N ILE A 116 -0.47 -8.27 5.32
CA ILE A 116 -1.79 -7.65 5.17
C ILE A 116 -2.74 -8.27 6.17
N THR A 117 -3.34 -7.43 7.01
CA THR A 117 -4.41 -7.83 7.92
C THR A 117 -5.75 -7.42 7.31
N ILE A 118 -6.73 -8.30 7.37
CA ILE A 118 -8.12 -8.02 6.99
C ILE A 118 -8.97 -8.23 8.24
N HIS A 119 -9.77 -7.24 8.63
CA HIS A 119 -10.59 -7.30 9.84
C HIS A 119 -11.88 -6.46 9.72
N SER A 120 -12.82 -6.72 10.63
CA SER A 120 -14.08 -5.97 10.76
C SER A 120 -14.14 -5.09 12.01
N ASP A 121 -13.05 -4.99 12.76
CA ASP A 121 -12.92 -4.07 13.90
C ASP A 121 -12.97 -2.61 13.41
N LYS A 122 -13.98 -1.86 13.85
CA LYS A 122 -14.15 -0.45 13.51
C LYS A 122 -13.27 0.46 14.37
N SER A 123 -12.80 0.00 15.53
CA SER A 123 -11.98 0.81 16.43
C SER A 123 -10.59 1.12 15.87
N SER A 124 -10.11 0.30 14.93
CA SER A 124 -8.87 0.52 14.18
C SER A 124 -9.04 1.39 12.93
N VAL A 125 -10.25 1.86 12.62
CA VAL A 125 -10.50 2.82 11.55
C VAL A 125 -10.66 4.21 12.16
N PRO A 126 -9.76 5.17 11.86
CA PRO A 126 -9.94 6.55 12.27
C PRO A 126 -11.29 7.07 11.75
N GLY A 127 -12.13 7.60 12.66
CA GLY A 127 -13.46 8.15 12.35
C GLY A 127 -13.42 9.36 11.44
#